data_AF-A0AAW5VC69-F1
#
_entry.id   AF-A0AAW5VC69-F1
#
_cell.length_a   1.000
_cell.length_b   1.000
_cell.length_c   1.000
_cell.angle_alpha   90.00
_cell.angle_beta   90.00
_cell.angle_gamma   90.00
#
_symmetry.space_group_name_H-M   'P 1'
#
loop_
_entity.id
_entity.type
_entity.pdbx_description
1 polymer ?
#
loop_
_entity_poly.entity_id
_entity_poly.type
_entity_poly.pdbx_seq_one_letter_code
_entity_poly.pdbx_strand_id
1 'polypeptide(L)'
;MKQRIQVFSSHQVEVLRKLYYNDLKETFKDVTLPKVEEEKDIKKHLGKKLYRKIPHIDTCVLYSASQRSNLFRKRFRHGGLTASIYQSDSVGGNQVGILVSTIATQNGCVFFDSVPDQKANTLGTLLRKTVPYESPLFSDEGYPWLWGIYKKHRSINHTAHSKEKRYKFARNRWSKLSVHNQVAEGNQRLLKSAFSAYNYVKPKNSQLYLNELSFIKSIKAIGMDRLVSAQRDGFVPNVSRIYPRKNSYLRDQISILEYKPLSLEERIKNKTASVLNHSNPNLGNIYGNAKLSKLISEMKRNDELWKNAEVKYYVKLKEKQYGSLAKRLWHQLLEQKKRKWINLNLIIKSGGLPKRRVLRIVRRWAELKIVSIEDFADYNTDRQGYDYLVKLNLDVLPNLLYQQSREEFENKTKKKHRFIKIKIRSKNYGKKSYR
;
A
#
# COMPACT_ATOMS: atom_id res chain seq x y z
N MET A 1 -11.01 -4.76 37.26
CA MET A 1 -10.23 -5.90 36.70
C MET A 1 -9.99 -5.79 35.19
N LYS A 2 -11.03 -5.67 34.35
CA LYS A 2 -10.92 -5.59 32.87
C LYS A 2 -9.84 -4.65 32.35
N GLN A 3 -9.85 -3.40 32.80
CA GLN A 3 -8.85 -2.39 32.42
C GLN A 3 -7.39 -2.81 32.72
N ARG A 4 -7.15 -3.52 33.84
CA ARG A 4 -5.82 -4.04 34.17
C ARG A 4 -5.39 -5.11 33.18
N ILE A 5 -6.30 -6.02 32.82
CA ILE A 5 -6.05 -7.05 31.79
C ILE A 5 -5.76 -6.39 30.45
N GLN A 6 -6.52 -5.37 30.05
CA GLN A 6 -6.31 -4.69 28.77
C GLN A 6 -4.97 -3.96 28.70
N VAL A 7 -4.56 -3.26 29.77
CA VAL A 7 -3.24 -2.62 29.84
C VAL A 7 -2.14 -3.68 29.81
N PHE A 8 -2.28 -4.76 30.58
CA PHE A 8 -1.35 -5.88 30.55
C PHE A 8 -1.22 -6.49 29.15
N SER A 9 -2.32 -6.89 28.53
CA SER A 9 -2.34 -7.46 27.18
C SER A 9 -1.74 -6.51 26.15
N SER A 10 -1.98 -5.20 26.26
CA SER A 10 -1.41 -4.21 25.34
C SER A 10 0.12 -4.19 25.39
N HIS A 11 0.71 -4.24 26.59
CA HIS A 11 2.16 -4.34 26.73
C HIS A 11 2.70 -5.67 26.21
N GLN A 12 2.02 -6.79 26.54
CA GLN A 12 2.46 -8.12 26.10
C GLN A 12 2.35 -8.31 24.59
N VAL A 13 1.34 -7.73 23.92
CA VAL A 13 1.20 -7.81 22.46
C VAL A 13 2.42 -7.22 21.76
N GLU A 14 2.97 -6.12 22.25
CA GLU A 14 4.18 -5.53 21.66
C GLU A 14 5.40 -6.45 21.82
N VAL A 15 5.49 -7.18 22.93
CA VAL A 15 6.53 -8.20 23.15
C VAL A 15 6.37 -9.36 22.18
N LEU A 16 5.15 -9.92 22.10
CA LEU A 16 4.83 -11.03 21.19
C LEU A 16 5.06 -10.64 19.74
N ARG A 17 4.75 -9.40 19.37
CA ARG A 17 4.97 -8.87 18.02
C ARG A 17 6.46 -8.83 17.66
N LYS A 18 7.33 -8.44 18.59
CA LYS A 18 8.79 -8.47 18.38
C LYS A 18 9.30 -9.90 18.23
N LEU A 19 8.88 -10.82 19.10
CA LEU A 19 9.26 -12.24 19.00
C LEU A 19 8.83 -12.83 17.65
N TYR A 20 7.58 -12.59 17.28
CA TYR A 20 7.03 -13.01 16.00
C TYR A 20 7.80 -12.44 14.79
N TYR A 21 8.18 -11.16 14.85
CA TYR A 21 8.97 -10.53 13.78
C TYR A 21 10.31 -11.24 13.58
N ASN A 22 11.03 -11.52 14.67
CA ASN A 22 12.33 -12.19 14.59
C ASN A 22 12.20 -13.64 14.12
N ASP A 23 11.18 -14.35 14.59
CA ASP A 23 10.86 -15.70 14.12
C ASP A 23 10.66 -15.75 12.61
N LEU A 24 9.89 -14.80 12.07
CA LEU A 24 9.67 -14.70 10.63
C LEU A 24 10.96 -14.35 9.88
N LYS A 25 11.78 -13.47 10.45
CA LYS A 25 13.02 -13.02 9.83
C LYS A 25 14.01 -14.17 9.70
N GLU A 26 14.16 -14.96 10.76
CA GLU A 26 15.02 -16.15 10.77
C GLU A 26 14.44 -17.25 9.87
N THR A 27 13.14 -17.52 9.97
CA THR A 27 12.46 -18.57 9.20
C THR A 27 12.56 -18.34 7.68
N PHE A 28 12.51 -17.08 7.21
CA PHE A 28 12.40 -16.75 5.79
C PHE A 28 13.64 -16.06 5.20
N LYS A 29 14.76 -16.01 5.92
CA LYS A 29 16.00 -15.36 5.50
C LYS A 29 16.46 -15.83 4.11
N ASP A 30 16.54 -17.14 3.91
CA ASP A 30 17.09 -17.76 2.70
C ASP A 30 16.01 -18.38 1.79
N VAL A 31 14.73 -18.13 2.10
CA VAL A 31 13.61 -18.75 1.38
C VAL A 31 13.23 -17.93 0.16
N THR A 32 13.27 -18.52 -1.03
CA THR A 32 12.77 -17.90 -2.26
C THR A 32 11.39 -18.42 -2.63
N LEU A 33 10.51 -17.55 -3.14
CA LEU A 33 9.25 -17.96 -3.72
C LEU A 33 9.38 -18.11 -5.25
N PRO A 34 8.66 -19.06 -5.88
CA PRO A 34 8.59 -19.15 -7.33
C PRO A 34 8.00 -17.85 -7.90
N LYS A 35 8.48 -17.43 -9.09
CA LYS A 35 7.93 -16.25 -9.76
C LYS A 35 6.46 -16.47 -10.09
N VAL A 36 5.68 -15.39 -10.12
CA VAL A 36 4.24 -15.45 -10.43
C VAL A 36 3.99 -16.05 -11.82
N GLU A 37 4.87 -15.76 -12.77
CA GLU A 37 4.81 -16.25 -14.17
C GLU A 37 5.02 -17.77 -14.29
N GLU A 38 5.71 -18.39 -13.33
CA GLU A 38 5.99 -19.84 -13.37
C GLU A 38 4.76 -20.68 -13.01
N GLU A 39 3.68 -20.07 -12.51
CA GLU A 39 2.43 -20.72 -12.07
C GLU A 39 2.64 -21.97 -11.20
N LYS A 40 3.71 -21.99 -10.39
CA LYS A 40 4.01 -23.08 -9.46
C LYS A 40 3.24 -22.94 -8.15
N ASP A 41 2.79 -24.08 -7.61
CA ASP A 41 2.14 -24.14 -6.31
C ASP A 41 3.14 -23.86 -5.18
N ILE A 42 2.84 -22.85 -4.36
CA ILE A 42 3.75 -22.37 -3.31
C ILE A 42 3.87 -23.39 -2.17
N LYS A 43 2.77 -24.07 -1.83
CA LYS A 43 2.75 -25.04 -0.73
C LYS A 43 3.57 -26.28 -1.08
N LYS A 44 3.51 -26.73 -2.33
CA LYS A 44 4.37 -27.82 -2.82
C LYS A 44 5.84 -27.42 -2.81
N HIS A 45 6.16 -26.18 -3.18
CA HIS A 45 7.54 -25.69 -3.23
C HIS A 45 8.19 -25.53 -1.84
N LEU A 46 7.47 -24.95 -0.87
CA LEU A 46 8.02 -24.66 0.47
C LEU A 46 7.88 -25.81 1.47
N GLY A 47 6.98 -26.76 1.19
CA GLY A 47 6.56 -27.77 2.14
C GLY A 47 5.58 -27.23 3.21
N LYS A 48 4.83 -28.17 3.81
CA LYS A 48 3.69 -27.87 4.70
C LYS A 48 4.06 -27.05 5.94
N LYS A 49 5.22 -27.31 6.55
CA LYS A 49 5.64 -26.65 7.80
C LYS A 49 5.93 -25.16 7.58
N LEU A 50 6.71 -24.84 6.54
CA LEU A 50 7.11 -23.48 6.22
C LEU A 50 5.93 -22.68 5.64
N TYR A 51 5.10 -23.31 4.80
CA TYR A 51 3.90 -22.70 4.26
C TYR A 51 2.94 -22.17 5.34
N ARG A 52 2.75 -22.92 6.44
CA ARG A 52 1.87 -22.51 7.55
C ARG A 52 2.33 -21.25 8.28
N LYS A 53 3.63 -20.93 8.19
CA LYS A 53 4.23 -19.73 8.82
C LYS A 53 4.08 -18.47 7.96
N ILE A 54 3.49 -18.55 6.77
CA ILE A 54 3.28 -17.36 5.93
C ILE A 54 2.20 -16.48 6.55
N PRO A 55 2.48 -15.19 6.84
CA PRO A 55 1.49 -14.25 7.31
C PRO A 55 0.43 -13.94 6.24
N HIS A 56 -0.80 -13.81 6.68
CA HIS A 56 -1.94 -13.32 5.92
C HIS A 56 -2.38 -11.98 6.47
N ILE A 57 -2.63 -11.00 5.60
CA ILE A 57 -3.16 -9.70 5.96
C ILE A 57 -4.55 -9.48 5.37
N ASP A 58 -5.44 -8.97 6.22
CA ASP A 58 -6.70 -8.44 5.76
C ASP A 58 -7.23 -7.33 6.68
N THR A 59 -8.33 -6.69 6.29
CA THR A 59 -9.04 -5.71 7.12
C THR A 59 -10.53 -6.02 7.19
N CYS A 60 -11.11 -5.80 8.37
CA CYS A 60 -12.55 -5.96 8.58
C CYS A 60 -13.13 -4.78 9.36
N VAL A 61 -14.45 -4.66 9.32
CA VAL A 61 -15.19 -3.62 10.04
C VAL A 61 -15.97 -4.24 11.18
N LEU A 62 -15.88 -3.61 12.35
CA LEU A 62 -16.73 -3.81 13.51
C LEU A 62 -17.59 -2.56 13.72
N TYR A 63 -18.86 -2.73 14.11
CA TYR A 63 -19.83 -1.64 14.34
C TYR A 63 -19.89 -0.60 13.22
N SER A 64 -20.32 -0.99 12.01
CA SER A 64 -20.45 -0.03 10.91
C SER A 64 -21.41 1.12 11.24
N ALA A 65 -21.13 2.32 10.74
CA ALA A 65 -22.04 3.46 10.78
C ALA A 65 -23.36 3.10 10.05
N SER A 66 -24.43 2.98 10.83
CA SER A 66 -25.79 2.70 10.37
C SER A 66 -26.48 3.96 9.83
N GLN A 67 -27.65 3.80 9.19
CA GLN A 67 -28.46 4.96 8.78
C GLN A 67 -28.87 5.82 9.98
N ARG A 68 -29.22 5.20 11.11
CA ARG A 68 -29.54 5.91 12.36
C ARG A 68 -28.37 6.77 12.83
N SER A 69 -27.16 6.23 12.80
CA SER A 69 -25.95 7.01 13.14
C SER A 69 -25.68 8.17 12.17
N ASN A 70 -26.26 8.14 10.96
CA ASN A 70 -26.16 9.21 9.96
C ASN A 70 -27.37 10.15 9.97
N LEU A 71 -28.21 10.15 11.02
CA LEU A 71 -29.47 10.91 11.07
C LEU A 71 -30.34 10.64 9.82
N PHE A 72 -30.40 9.37 9.40
CA PHE A 72 -31.11 8.88 8.22
C PHE A 72 -30.63 9.46 6.87
N ARG A 73 -29.51 10.20 6.85
CA ARG A 73 -28.92 10.70 5.62
C ARG A 73 -28.20 9.58 4.86
N LYS A 74 -28.39 9.55 3.54
CA LYS A 74 -27.63 8.66 2.66
C LYS A 74 -26.16 9.08 2.66
N ARG A 75 -25.25 8.13 2.81
CA ARG A 75 -23.82 8.36 2.60
C ARG A 75 -23.59 8.73 1.13
N PHE A 76 -23.16 9.96 0.88
CA PHE A 76 -22.87 10.42 -0.47
C PHE A 76 -21.54 9.78 -0.95
N ARG A 77 -21.61 8.94 -1.99
CA ARG A 77 -20.47 8.56 -2.87
C ARG A 77 -19.18 8.02 -2.20
N HIS A 78 -19.27 7.35 -1.06
CA HIS A 78 -18.13 6.66 -0.44
C HIS A 78 -18.47 5.17 -0.23
N GLY A 79 -18.11 4.35 -1.22
CA GLY A 79 -18.11 2.89 -1.08
C GLY A 79 -16.81 2.38 -0.45
N GLY A 80 -16.87 1.23 0.21
CA GLY A 80 -15.71 0.55 0.80
C GLY A 80 -15.71 0.52 2.33
N LEU A 81 -14.81 -0.29 2.90
CA LEU A 81 -14.74 -0.56 4.34
C LEU A 81 -14.34 0.68 5.16
N THR A 82 -13.42 1.51 4.67
CA THR A 82 -13.09 2.77 5.34
C THR A 82 -14.29 3.71 5.42
N ALA A 83 -15.12 3.79 4.37
CA ALA A 83 -16.29 4.66 4.40
C ALA A 83 -17.37 4.16 5.36
N SER A 84 -17.40 2.86 5.67
CA SER A 84 -18.44 2.28 6.50
C SER A 84 -18.25 2.54 8.00
N ILE A 85 -17.06 2.96 8.42
CA ILE A 85 -16.75 3.29 9.83
C ILE A 85 -16.95 4.77 10.17
N TYR A 86 -17.15 5.63 9.18
CA TYR A 86 -17.37 7.06 9.39
C TYR A 86 -18.83 7.44 9.16
N GLN A 87 -19.29 8.43 9.93
CA GLN A 87 -20.49 9.17 9.60
C GLN A 87 -20.30 9.98 8.31
N SER A 88 -21.41 10.41 7.70
CA SER A 88 -21.38 11.38 6.60
C SER A 88 -20.76 12.70 7.05
N ASP A 89 -20.01 13.35 6.16
CA ASP A 89 -19.34 14.62 6.42
C ASP A 89 -20.32 15.72 6.89
N SER A 90 -21.57 15.69 6.41
CA SER A 90 -22.63 16.63 6.79
C SER A 90 -23.21 16.43 8.20
N VAL A 91 -22.81 15.36 8.89
CA VAL A 91 -23.19 15.03 10.28
C VAL A 91 -21.94 15.03 11.18
N GLY A 92 -20.85 15.66 10.72
CA GLY A 92 -19.59 15.79 11.45
C GLY A 92 -18.50 14.81 11.03
N GLY A 93 -18.81 13.77 10.25
CA GLY A 93 -17.78 12.88 9.68
C GLY A 93 -16.96 12.08 10.69
N ASN A 94 -17.46 11.93 11.92
CA ASN A 94 -16.78 11.25 13.02
C ASN A 94 -16.63 9.75 12.77
N GLN A 95 -15.57 9.15 13.33
CA GLN A 95 -15.42 7.71 13.35
C GLN A 95 -16.36 7.12 14.40
N VAL A 96 -17.32 6.30 13.96
CA VAL A 96 -18.26 5.59 14.84
C VAL A 96 -18.01 4.08 14.80
N GLY A 97 -17.54 3.56 13.67
CA GLY A 97 -17.12 2.18 13.54
C GLY A 97 -15.63 1.97 13.76
N ILE A 98 -15.25 0.70 13.85
CA ILE A 98 -13.87 0.29 14.03
C ILE A 98 -13.44 -0.46 12.78
N LEU A 99 -12.39 0.04 12.12
CA LEU A 99 -11.72 -0.70 11.06
C LEU A 99 -10.52 -1.39 11.70
N VAL A 100 -10.46 -2.71 11.52
CA VAL A 100 -9.44 -3.57 12.13
C VAL A 100 -8.54 -4.11 11.04
N SER A 101 -7.23 -3.89 11.17
CA SER A 101 -6.21 -4.62 10.43
C SER A 101 -5.89 -5.92 11.15
N THR A 102 -5.85 -7.02 10.41
CA THR A 102 -5.55 -8.35 10.91
C THR A 102 -4.29 -8.86 10.23
N ILE A 103 -3.32 -9.30 11.01
CA ILE A 103 -2.13 -10.01 10.54
C ILE A 103 -2.09 -11.35 11.29
N ALA A 104 -2.16 -12.45 10.56
CA ALA A 104 -2.32 -13.78 11.15
C ALA A 104 -1.51 -14.85 10.43
N THR A 105 -0.99 -15.83 11.18
CA THR A 105 -0.40 -17.06 10.63
C THR A 105 -1.26 -18.29 10.93
N GLN A 106 -1.14 -19.32 10.09
CA GLN A 106 -1.94 -20.53 10.24
C GLN A 106 -1.52 -21.29 11.50
N ASN A 107 -2.46 -21.47 12.44
CA ASN A 107 -2.20 -22.01 13.78
C ASN A 107 -1.09 -21.25 14.54
N GLY A 108 -0.94 -19.95 14.26
CA GLY A 108 0.12 -19.12 14.81
C GLY A 108 -0.41 -17.86 15.50
N CYS A 109 0.42 -16.83 15.50
CA CYS A 109 0.10 -15.53 16.11
C CYS A 109 -0.93 -14.75 15.30
N VAL A 110 -1.69 -13.91 16.01
CA VAL A 110 -2.71 -13.04 15.42
C VAL A 110 -2.63 -11.66 16.06
N PHE A 111 -2.43 -10.64 15.23
CA PHE A 111 -2.37 -9.24 15.63
C PHE A 111 -3.54 -8.48 15.01
N PHE A 112 -4.28 -7.79 15.85
CA PHE A 112 -5.40 -6.94 15.49
C PHE A 112 -5.07 -5.50 15.87
N ASP A 113 -5.15 -4.59 14.91
CA ASP A 113 -4.86 -3.18 15.13
C ASP A 113 -6.02 -2.32 14.62
N SER A 114 -6.44 -1.35 15.43
CA SER A 114 -7.44 -0.36 15.06
C SER A 114 -6.80 0.67 14.14
N VAL A 115 -7.38 0.87 12.97
CA VAL A 115 -6.84 1.74 11.93
C VAL A 115 -7.89 2.71 11.41
N PRO A 116 -7.49 3.92 10.99
CA PRO A 116 -8.43 4.88 10.40
C PRO A 116 -8.76 4.58 8.94
N ASP A 117 -7.83 3.98 8.18
CA ASP A 117 -8.02 3.67 6.77
C ASP A 117 -7.14 2.52 6.27
N GLN A 118 -7.41 2.06 5.05
CA GLN A 118 -6.65 0.98 4.38
C GLN A 118 -5.46 1.50 3.56
N LYS A 119 -4.99 2.73 3.77
CA LYS A 119 -3.92 3.32 2.94
C LYS A 119 -2.56 2.74 3.31
N ALA A 120 -1.63 2.83 2.36
CA ALA A 120 -0.23 2.39 2.53
C ALA A 120 0.47 3.05 3.73
N ASN A 121 0.23 4.33 3.99
CA ASN A 121 0.86 5.02 5.13
C ASN A 121 0.41 4.45 6.48
N THR A 122 -0.85 4.04 6.56
CA THR A 122 -1.46 3.49 7.78
C THR A 122 -1.11 2.02 7.95
N LEU A 123 -1.41 1.18 6.95
CA LEU A 123 -1.20 -0.26 7.05
C LEU A 123 0.26 -0.67 6.84
N GLY A 124 1.00 0.07 6.01
CA GLY A 124 2.41 -0.21 5.74
C GLY A 124 3.30 0.01 6.96
N THR A 125 2.98 0.97 7.83
CA THR A 125 3.71 1.19 9.09
C THR A 125 3.46 0.05 10.07
N LEU A 126 2.22 -0.41 10.21
CA LEU A 126 1.87 -1.57 11.03
C LEU A 126 2.51 -2.87 10.51
N LEU A 127 2.50 -3.08 9.20
CA LEU A 127 3.13 -4.23 8.57
C LEU A 127 4.64 -4.24 8.79
N ARG A 128 5.30 -3.10 8.63
CA ARG A 128 6.74 -2.99 8.87
C ARG A 128 7.14 -3.32 10.31
N LYS A 129 6.24 -3.06 11.26
CA LYS A 129 6.44 -3.36 12.69
C LYS A 129 6.25 -4.86 13.00
N THR A 130 5.52 -5.59 12.17
CA THR A 130 5.04 -6.96 12.46
C THR A 130 5.67 -8.02 11.56
N VAL A 131 5.90 -7.70 10.28
CA VAL A 131 6.35 -8.63 9.25
C VAL A 131 7.62 -8.10 8.57
N PRO A 132 8.74 -8.85 8.58
CA PRO A 132 9.99 -8.49 7.89
C PRO A 132 9.82 -8.41 6.37
N TYR A 133 10.55 -7.53 5.70
CA TYR A 133 10.48 -7.36 4.25
C TYR A 133 10.91 -8.60 3.46
N GLU A 134 11.77 -9.41 4.05
CA GLU A 134 12.26 -10.67 3.51
C GLU A 134 11.21 -11.78 3.60
N SER A 135 10.19 -11.64 4.43
CA SER A 135 9.17 -12.67 4.62
C SER A 135 8.12 -12.64 3.50
N PRO A 136 7.61 -13.80 3.07
CA PRO A 136 6.42 -13.86 2.22
C PRO A 136 5.20 -13.29 2.96
N LEU A 137 4.24 -12.73 2.22
CA LEU A 137 3.02 -12.15 2.77
C LEU A 137 1.87 -12.38 1.80
N PHE A 138 0.75 -12.92 2.29
CA PHE A 138 -0.45 -13.14 1.50
C PHE A 138 -1.54 -12.14 1.85
N SER A 139 -2.29 -11.68 0.85
CA SER A 139 -3.44 -10.77 1.05
C SER A 139 -4.52 -10.98 0.00
N ASP A 140 -5.65 -10.30 0.18
CA ASP A 140 -6.58 -10.01 -0.92
C ASP A 140 -5.96 -8.97 -1.88
N GLU A 141 -6.52 -8.82 -3.08
CA GLU A 141 -6.12 -7.82 -4.10
C GLU A 141 -6.40 -6.36 -3.68
N GLY A 142 -7.06 -6.13 -2.54
CA GLY A 142 -7.31 -4.80 -1.98
C GLY A 142 -6.06 -3.99 -1.59
N TYR A 143 -4.85 -4.58 -1.66
CA TYR A 143 -3.59 -3.94 -1.24
C TYR A 143 -2.55 -3.85 -2.36
N PRO A 144 -2.83 -3.13 -3.47
CA PRO A 144 -1.95 -3.09 -4.63
C PRO A 144 -0.58 -2.47 -4.34
N TRP A 145 -0.47 -1.65 -3.30
CA TRP A 145 0.77 -0.99 -2.89
C TRP A 145 1.75 -1.94 -2.16
N LEU A 146 1.31 -3.11 -1.69
CA LEU A 146 2.20 -4.08 -1.02
C LEU A 146 3.26 -4.65 -1.96
N TRP A 147 2.94 -4.78 -3.25
CA TRP A 147 3.86 -5.33 -4.25
C TRP A 147 5.16 -4.52 -4.37
N GLY A 148 5.09 -3.20 -4.17
CA GLY A 148 6.27 -2.32 -4.19
C GLY A 148 7.11 -2.37 -2.91
N ILE A 149 6.60 -2.97 -1.84
CA ILE A 149 7.24 -3.02 -0.52
C ILE A 149 7.77 -4.44 -0.22
N TYR A 150 6.92 -5.44 -0.39
CA TYR A 150 7.23 -6.85 -0.11
C TYR A 150 7.38 -7.60 -1.43
N LYS A 151 8.62 -7.88 -1.84
CA LYS A 151 8.91 -8.59 -3.10
C LYS A 151 8.30 -10.00 -3.16
N LYS A 152 8.16 -10.64 -1.99
CA LYS A 152 7.57 -11.97 -1.83
C LYS A 152 6.07 -11.93 -1.54
N HIS A 153 5.41 -10.78 -1.75
CA HIS A 153 3.96 -10.63 -1.59
C HIS A 153 3.20 -11.40 -2.67
N ARG A 154 2.08 -12.00 -2.29
CA ARG A 154 1.11 -12.60 -3.22
C ARG A 154 -0.29 -12.14 -2.83
N SER A 155 -1.10 -11.84 -3.84
CA SER A 155 -2.51 -11.51 -3.65
C SER A 155 -3.41 -12.49 -4.39
N ILE A 156 -4.63 -12.64 -3.88
CA ILE A 156 -5.70 -13.37 -4.57
C ILE A 156 -6.87 -12.43 -4.87
N ASN A 157 -7.48 -12.58 -6.04
CA ASN A 157 -8.70 -11.87 -6.39
C ASN A 157 -9.94 -12.68 -6.00
N HIS A 158 -10.59 -12.33 -4.89
CA HIS A 158 -11.85 -12.99 -4.51
C HIS A 158 -13.06 -12.60 -5.38
N THR A 159 -12.92 -11.56 -6.20
CA THR A 159 -13.95 -11.09 -7.14
C THR A 159 -13.80 -11.63 -8.56
N ALA A 160 -12.73 -12.37 -8.85
CA ALA A 160 -12.51 -12.93 -10.17
C ALA A 160 -13.62 -13.90 -10.56
N HIS A 161 -14.26 -13.60 -11.68
CA HIS A 161 -15.27 -14.45 -12.30
C HIS A 161 -14.61 -15.65 -13.00
N SER A 162 -15.34 -16.76 -13.12
CA SER A 162 -14.90 -17.90 -13.92
C SER A 162 -14.62 -17.48 -15.36
N LYS A 163 -13.56 -18.02 -15.96
CA LYS A 163 -13.25 -17.84 -17.39
C LYS A 163 -14.24 -18.59 -18.28
N GLU A 164 -14.91 -19.61 -17.75
CA GLU A 164 -15.88 -20.41 -18.50
C GLU A 164 -17.19 -19.64 -18.68
N LYS A 165 -17.64 -19.54 -19.94
CA LYS A 165 -18.87 -18.83 -20.32
C LYS A 165 -20.11 -19.36 -19.59
N ARG A 166 -20.15 -20.67 -19.31
CA ARG A 166 -21.24 -21.36 -18.60
C ARG A 166 -21.37 -20.91 -17.13
N TYR A 167 -20.26 -20.51 -16.50
CA TYR A 167 -20.20 -20.14 -15.09
C TYR A 167 -19.80 -18.67 -14.88
N LYS A 168 -20.19 -17.79 -15.81
CA LYS A 168 -19.80 -16.37 -15.80
C LYS A 168 -20.14 -15.64 -14.48
N PHE A 169 -21.18 -16.06 -13.76
CA PHE A 169 -21.55 -15.49 -12.45
C PHE A 169 -20.89 -16.20 -11.26
N ALA A 170 -20.33 -17.39 -11.47
CA ALA A 170 -19.51 -18.05 -10.46
C ALA A 170 -18.21 -17.27 -10.27
N ARG A 171 -17.81 -17.12 -9.00
CA ARG A 171 -16.51 -16.52 -8.64
C ARG A 171 -15.55 -17.63 -8.25
N ASN A 172 -14.28 -17.49 -8.62
CA ASN A 172 -13.22 -18.40 -8.18
C ASN A 172 -12.76 -17.99 -6.78
N ARG A 173 -13.50 -18.41 -5.74
CA ARG A 173 -13.51 -17.73 -4.43
C ARG A 173 -12.39 -18.09 -3.45
N TRP A 174 -11.68 -19.21 -3.61
CA TRP A 174 -11.06 -19.83 -2.43
C TRP A 174 -9.52 -19.78 -2.36
N SER A 175 -8.82 -20.15 -3.44
CA SER A 175 -7.36 -20.14 -3.50
C SER A 175 -6.88 -20.27 -4.95
N LYS A 176 -5.68 -19.78 -5.27
CA LYS A 176 -4.97 -20.05 -6.52
C LYS A 176 -3.50 -20.36 -6.19
N LEU A 177 -2.98 -21.51 -6.64
CA LEU A 177 -1.58 -21.91 -6.40
C LEU A 177 -1.16 -21.89 -4.92
N SER A 178 -2.09 -22.26 -4.03
CA SER A 178 -1.93 -22.14 -2.59
C SER A 178 -1.68 -20.69 -2.11
N VAL A 179 -2.20 -19.69 -2.81
CA VAL A 179 -2.37 -18.32 -2.30
C VAL A 179 -3.83 -18.15 -1.91
N HIS A 180 -4.09 -17.74 -0.68
CA HIS A 180 -5.44 -17.47 -0.15
C HIS A 180 -5.37 -16.46 1.00
N ASN A 181 -6.53 -15.95 1.45
CA ASN A 181 -6.61 -15.06 2.62
C ASN A 181 -7.43 -15.62 3.81
N GLN A 182 -7.83 -16.89 3.71
CA GLN A 182 -8.73 -17.54 4.66
C GLN A 182 -8.26 -17.52 6.13
N VAL A 183 -6.95 -17.45 6.39
CA VAL A 183 -6.41 -17.39 7.76
C VAL A 183 -6.80 -16.07 8.44
N ALA A 184 -6.69 -14.95 7.72
CA ALA A 184 -7.09 -13.65 8.25
C ALA A 184 -8.62 -13.59 8.39
N GLU A 185 -9.37 -13.99 7.36
CA GLU A 185 -10.84 -14.00 7.37
C GLU A 185 -11.41 -14.88 8.50
N GLY A 186 -10.84 -16.06 8.73
CA GLY A 186 -11.25 -16.96 9.81
C GLY A 186 -11.06 -16.32 11.19
N ASN A 187 -9.94 -15.64 11.41
CA ASN A 187 -9.70 -14.91 12.66
C ASN A 187 -10.61 -13.68 12.81
N GLN A 188 -10.93 -12.99 11.71
CA GLN A 188 -11.90 -11.90 11.73
C GLN A 188 -13.33 -12.38 12.05
N ARG A 189 -13.71 -13.60 11.62
CA ARG A 189 -14.99 -14.19 12.02
C ARG A 189 -15.05 -14.39 13.53
N LEU A 190 -13.99 -14.95 14.12
CA LEU A 190 -13.88 -15.09 15.58
C LEU A 190 -13.92 -13.72 16.28
N LEU A 191 -13.23 -12.73 15.72
CA LEU A 191 -13.26 -11.35 16.22
C LEU A 191 -14.68 -10.78 16.23
N LYS A 192 -15.42 -10.92 15.12
CA LYS A 192 -16.81 -10.45 15.03
C LYS A 192 -17.71 -11.16 16.05
N SER A 193 -17.57 -12.46 16.23
CA SER A 193 -18.31 -13.20 17.24
C SER A 193 -17.98 -12.71 18.66
N ALA A 194 -16.70 -12.50 18.98
CA ALA A 194 -16.28 -11.96 20.28
C ALA A 194 -16.82 -10.54 20.51
N PHE A 195 -16.78 -9.68 19.50
CA PHE A 195 -17.34 -8.33 19.56
C PHE A 195 -18.86 -8.28 19.52
N SER A 196 -19.54 -9.32 19.05
CA SER A 196 -20.99 -9.43 19.18
C SER A 196 -21.43 -9.70 20.62
N ALA A 197 -20.58 -10.34 21.43
CA ALA A 197 -20.84 -10.52 22.86
C ALA A 197 -20.62 -9.20 23.63
N TYR A 198 -19.81 -8.30 23.10
CA TYR A 198 -19.71 -6.93 23.60
C TYR A 198 -20.85 -6.07 23.03
N ASN A 199 -21.42 -5.20 23.86
CA ASN A 199 -22.19 -4.06 23.37
C ASN A 199 -21.29 -3.13 22.55
N TYR A 200 -21.87 -2.07 21.96
CA TYR A 200 -21.11 -1.10 21.18
C TYR A 200 -19.85 -0.60 21.92
N VAL A 201 -18.69 -0.84 21.30
CA VAL A 201 -17.39 -0.34 21.76
C VAL A 201 -17.07 0.94 21.01
N LYS A 202 -16.89 2.04 21.74
CA LYS A 202 -16.44 3.31 21.15
C LYS A 202 -15.09 3.11 20.45
N PRO A 203 -14.86 3.68 19.25
CA PRO A 203 -13.58 3.56 18.55
C PRO A 203 -12.37 3.94 19.40
N LYS A 204 -12.48 4.93 20.29
CA LYS A 204 -11.41 5.32 21.22
C LYS A 204 -10.83 4.15 22.03
N ASN A 205 -11.69 3.22 22.43
CA ASN A 205 -11.31 2.08 23.27
C ASN A 205 -10.98 0.83 22.46
N SER A 206 -11.14 0.84 21.13
CA SER A 206 -11.06 -0.36 20.28
C SER A 206 -9.74 -1.10 20.45
N GLN A 207 -8.60 -0.39 20.43
CA GLN A 207 -7.27 -1.00 20.49
C GLN A 207 -7.06 -1.83 21.75
N LEU A 208 -7.61 -1.40 22.90
CA LEU A 208 -7.51 -2.13 24.17
C LEU A 208 -8.20 -3.50 24.09
N TYR A 209 -9.37 -3.56 23.45
CA TYR A 209 -10.12 -4.82 23.26
C TYR A 209 -9.44 -5.71 22.21
N LEU A 210 -8.91 -5.11 21.14
CA LEU A 210 -8.17 -5.84 20.10
C LEU A 210 -6.89 -6.47 20.66
N ASN A 211 -6.12 -5.70 21.44
CA ASN A 211 -4.90 -6.17 22.10
C ASN A 211 -5.16 -7.36 23.02
N GLU A 212 -6.27 -7.34 23.78
CA GLU A 212 -6.65 -8.45 24.63
C GLU A 212 -6.85 -9.76 23.84
N LEU A 213 -7.61 -9.70 22.74
CA LEU A 213 -7.84 -10.87 21.90
C LEU A 213 -6.58 -11.33 21.17
N SER A 214 -5.76 -10.39 20.69
CA SER A 214 -4.45 -10.69 20.10
C SER A 214 -3.50 -11.35 21.07
N PHE A 215 -3.45 -10.89 22.32
CA PHE A 215 -2.66 -11.50 23.37
C PHE A 215 -3.09 -12.94 23.62
N ILE A 216 -4.38 -13.17 23.89
CA ILE A 216 -4.92 -14.51 24.21
C ILE A 216 -4.69 -15.51 23.08
N LYS A 217 -4.79 -15.07 21.81
CA LYS A 217 -4.54 -15.93 20.65
C LYS A 217 -3.06 -16.20 20.44
N SER A 218 -2.23 -15.17 20.51
CA SER A 218 -0.81 -15.28 20.19
C SER A 218 -0.02 -15.97 21.29
N ILE A 219 -0.39 -15.81 22.56
CA ILE A 219 0.26 -16.51 23.67
C ILE A 219 0.06 -18.02 23.60
N LYS A 220 -1.08 -18.49 23.08
CA LYS A 220 -1.32 -19.92 22.83
C LYS A 220 -0.41 -20.50 21.76
N ALA A 221 0.04 -19.68 20.81
CA ALA A 221 0.92 -20.11 19.73
C ALA A 221 2.41 -20.04 20.12
N ILE A 222 2.83 -19.00 20.83
CA ILE A 222 4.23 -18.80 21.25
C ILE A 222 4.57 -19.58 22.52
N GLY A 223 3.62 -19.68 23.46
CA GLY A 223 3.85 -20.22 24.81
C GLY A 223 4.27 -19.14 25.81
N MET A 224 3.84 -19.31 27.07
CA MET A 224 4.17 -18.37 28.15
C MET A 224 5.65 -18.41 28.52
N ASP A 225 6.28 -19.58 28.47
CA ASP A 225 7.69 -19.76 28.83
C ASP A 225 8.60 -18.91 27.94
N ARG A 226 8.35 -18.93 26.63
CA ARG A 226 9.12 -18.15 25.67
C ARG A 226 8.95 -16.64 25.85
N LEU A 227 7.75 -16.21 26.23
CA LEU A 227 7.48 -14.80 26.57
C LEU A 227 8.28 -14.37 27.80
N VAL A 228 8.28 -15.20 28.85
CA VAL A 228 8.97 -14.91 30.11
C VAL A 228 10.49 -14.94 29.94
N SER A 229 11.05 -15.92 29.22
CA SER A 229 12.48 -15.98 28.92
C SER A 229 12.94 -14.73 28.17
N ALA A 230 12.21 -14.33 27.12
CA ALA A 230 12.53 -13.11 26.39
C ALA A 230 12.50 -11.83 27.25
N GLN A 231 11.68 -11.78 28.30
CA GLN A 231 11.66 -10.65 29.24
C GLN A 231 12.81 -10.71 30.25
N ARG A 232 13.21 -11.92 30.68
CA ARG A 232 14.35 -12.13 31.59
C ARG A 232 15.67 -11.82 30.90
N ASP A 233 15.81 -12.24 29.65
CA ASP A 233 17.02 -12.05 28.83
C ASP A 233 17.21 -10.57 28.40
N GLY A 234 16.32 -9.67 28.82
CA GLY A 234 16.34 -8.26 28.45
C GLY A 234 16.02 -8.00 26.97
N PHE A 235 15.67 -9.05 26.22
CA PHE A 235 15.30 -8.94 24.80
C PHE A 235 14.10 -8.01 24.60
N VAL A 236 13.19 -7.99 25.58
CA VAL A 236 12.04 -7.07 25.62
C VAL A 236 11.89 -6.49 27.04
N PRO A 237 11.45 -5.21 27.19
CA PRO A 237 11.32 -4.60 28.50
C PRO A 237 10.46 -5.43 29.45
N ASN A 238 10.96 -5.63 30.67
CA ASN A 238 10.21 -6.33 31.70
C ASN A 238 9.01 -5.48 32.13
N VAL A 239 7.81 -6.00 31.93
CA VAL A 239 6.58 -5.26 32.19
C VAL A 239 6.38 -4.98 33.68
N SER A 240 6.99 -5.79 34.58
CA SER A 240 6.94 -5.53 36.02
C SER A 240 7.61 -4.21 36.43
N ARG A 241 8.62 -3.75 35.68
CA ARG A 241 9.26 -2.43 35.88
C ARG A 241 8.39 -1.26 35.38
N ILE A 242 7.31 -1.55 34.65
CA ILE A 242 6.41 -0.55 34.06
C ILE A 242 5.25 -0.20 35.01
N TYR A 243 4.99 -0.99 36.06
CA TYR A 243 3.85 -0.78 36.98
C TYR A 243 4.27 -0.08 38.29
N PRO A 244 4.42 1.27 38.33
CA PRO A 244 4.54 1.99 39.59
C PRO A 244 3.24 1.83 40.39
N ARG A 245 3.38 1.75 41.72
CA ARG A 245 2.24 1.81 42.66
C ARG A 245 1.71 3.25 42.76
N LYS A 246 1.18 3.78 41.66
CA LYS A 246 0.52 5.09 41.60
C LYS A 246 -0.97 4.89 41.31
N ASN A 247 -1.85 5.52 42.10
CA ASN A 247 -3.30 5.39 41.91
C ASN A 247 -3.80 5.87 40.54
N SER A 248 -3.11 6.83 39.91
CA SER A 248 -3.45 7.31 38.56
C SER A 248 -2.93 6.42 37.43
N TYR A 249 -1.97 5.53 37.69
CA TYR A 249 -1.21 4.83 36.64
C TYR A 249 -2.11 4.12 35.64
N LEU A 250 -3.16 3.43 36.10
CA LEU A 250 -4.07 2.72 35.21
C LEU A 250 -4.79 3.66 34.25
N ARG A 251 -5.26 4.81 34.74
CA ARG A 251 -5.91 5.83 33.91
C ARG A 251 -4.93 6.43 32.91
N ASP A 252 -3.71 6.72 33.36
CA ASP A 252 -2.65 7.29 32.53
C ASP A 252 -2.29 6.31 31.39
N GLN A 253 -2.10 5.02 31.69
CA GLN A 253 -1.80 4.01 30.67
C GLN A 253 -2.94 3.79 29.69
N ILE A 254 -4.19 3.77 30.15
CA ILE A 254 -5.35 3.69 29.25
C ILE A 254 -5.33 4.86 28.29
N SER A 255 -5.11 6.09 28.78
CA SER A 255 -5.09 7.28 27.92
C SER A 255 -3.98 7.24 26.84
N ILE A 256 -2.85 6.62 27.15
CA ILE A 256 -1.74 6.42 26.21
C ILE A 256 -2.08 5.37 25.14
N LEU A 257 -2.75 4.29 25.56
CA LEU A 257 -3.07 3.13 24.73
C LEU A 257 -4.37 3.27 23.93
N GLU A 258 -5.18 4.28 24.26
CA GLU A 258 -6.41 4.60 23.54
C GLU A 258 -6.12 4.89 22.06
N TYR A 259 -6.97 4.35 21.20
CA TYR A 259 -6.94 4.65 19.78
C TYR A 259 -7.43 6.09 19.57
N LYS A 260 -6.67 6.87 18.79
CA LYS A 260 -7.06 8.23 18.40
C LYS A 260 -7.77 8.19 17.04
N PRO A 261 -9.11 8.24 17.00
CA PRO A 261 -9.82 8.31 15.74
C PRO A 261 -9.47 9.61 15.01
N LEU A 262 -9.23 9.53 13.71
CA LEU A 262 -8.97 10.74 12.92
C LEU A 262 -10.19 11.66 12.90
N SER A 263 -9.95 12.95 13.12
CA SER A 263 -10.97 13.98 12.90
C SER A 263 -11.28 14.14 11.40
N LEU A 264 -12.40 14.81 11.09
CA LEU A 264 -12.75 15.12 9.69
C LEU A 264 -11.63 15.92 9.00
N GLU A 265 -11.07 16.92 9.68
CA GLU A 265 -9.97 17.75 9.18
C GLU A 265 -8.71 16.94 8.91
N GLU A 266 -8.32 16.09 9.86
CA GLU A 266 -7.15 15.21 9.71
C GLU A 266 -7.35 14.21 8.57
N ARG A 267 -8.57 13.72 8.35
CA ARG A 267 -8.89 12.85 7.21
C ARG A 267 -8.71 13.58 5.88
N ILE A 268 -9.20 14.82 5.79
CA ILE A 268 -9.05 15.66 4.60
C ILE A 268 -7.55 15.94 4.36
N LYS A 269 -6.81 16.30 5.40
CA LYS A 269 -5.35 16.50 5.36
C LYS A 269 -4.61 15.23 4.92
N ASN A 270 -4.92 14.07 5.50
CA ASN A 270 -4.30 12.79 5.14
C ASN A 270 -4.66 12.33 3.71
N LYS A 271 -5.84 12.69 3.22
CA LYS A 271 -6.25 12.42 1.82
C LYS A 271 -5.46 13.28 0.83
N THR A 272 -5.19 14.53 1.19
CA THR A 272 -4.49 15.51 0.34
C THR A 272 -2.96 15.41 0.45
N ALA A 273 -2.39 15.06 1.61
CA ALA A 273 -0.94 14.95 1.81
C ALA A 273 -0.24 14.04 0.79
N SER A 274 -0.87 12.93 0.37
CA SER A 274 -0.29 12.00 -0.60
C SER A 274 -0.10 12.55 -2.02
N VAL A 275 -0.81 13.64 -2.33
CA VAL A 275 -0.81 14.29 -3.65
C VAL A 275 -0.14 15.66 -3.64
N LEU A 276 0.23 16.16 -2.45
CA LEU A 276 0.91 17.44 -2.26
C LEU A 276 2.44 17.23 -2.26
N ASN A 277 3.17 18.06 -3.01
CA ASN A 277 4.62 18.01 -3.12
C ASN A 277 5.32 18.58 -1.89
N HIS A 278 4.83 19.68 -1.33
CA HIS A 278 5.42 20.28 -0.12
C HIS A 278 5.36 19.35 1.11
N SER A 279 4.49 18.34 1.09
CA SER A 279 4.39 17.33 2.15
C SER A 279 5.41 16.19 2.00
N ASN A 280 6.22 16.17 0.93
CA ASN A 280 7.21 15.11 0.70
C ASN A 280 8.64 15.61 1.01
N PRO A 281 9.25 15.17 2.13
CA PRO A 281 10.57 15.65 2.55
C PRO A 281 11.69 15.27 1.56
N ASN A 282 11.51 14.19 0.80
CA ASN A 282 12.51 13.71 -0.17
C ASN A 282 12.63 14.61 -1.43
N LEU A 283 11.78 15.63 -1.56
CA LEU A 283 11.83 16.59 -2.66
C LEU A 283 12.63 17.86 -2.31
N GLY A 284 13.17 17.99 -1.09
CA GLY A 284 13.95 19.16 -0.65
C GLY A 284 15.08 19.52 -1.61
N ASN A 285 15.83 18.51 -2.08
CA ASN A 285 16.93 18.67 -3.04
C ASN A 285 16.47 19.20 -4.42
N ILE A 286 15.19 19.04 -4.78
CA ILE A 286 14.63 19.55 -6.04
C ILE A 286 14.31 21.04 -5.92
N TYR A 287 13.80 21.49 -4.77
CA TYR A 287 13.44 22.90 -4.55
C TYR A 287 14.66 23.84 -4.58
N GLY A 288 15.86 23.34 -4.24
CA GLY A 288 17.10 24.13 -4.27
C GLY A 288 17.78 24.25 -5.64
N ASN A 289 17.30 23.57 -6.69
CA ASN A 289 17.98 23.53 -7.98
C ASN A 289 17.37 24.52 -8.99
N ALA A 290 18.05 25.65 -9.21
CA ALA A 290 17.61 26.71 -10.13
C ALA A 290 17.38 26.21 -11.57
N LYS A 291 18.08 25.15 -12.03
CA LYS A 291 17.90 24.57 -13.37
C LYS A 291 16.56 23.83 -13.54
N LEU A 292 15.83 23.62 -12.45
CA LEU A 292 14.52 22.94 -12.39
C LEU A 292 13.36 23.91 -12.09
N SER A 293 13.53 25.22 -12.31
CA SER A 293 12.48 26.24 -12.07
C SER A 293 11.11 25.89 -12.67
N LYS A 294 11.08 25.40 -13.92
CA LYS A 294 9.86 24.94 -14.60
C LYS A 294 9.21 23.72 -13.95
N LEU A 295 10.02 22.82 -13.38
CA LEU A 295 9.51 21.69 -12.61
C LEU A 295 8.90 22.16 -11.29
N ILE A 296 9.57 23.08 -10.59
CA ILE A 296 9.10 23.65 -9.33
C ILE A 296 7.77 24.39 -9.53
N SER A 297 7.60 25.16 -10.61
CA SER A 297 6.33 25.83 -10.91
C SER A 297 5.20 24.84 -11.14
N GLU A 298 5.46 23.72 -11.81
CA GLU A 298 4.47 22.67 -12.05
C GLU A 298 4.13 21.89 -10.77
N MET A 299 5.10 21.71 -9.87
CA MET A 299 4.87 21.14 -8.55
C MET A 299 3.96 22.02 -7.70
N LYS A 300 4.14 23.35 -7.75
CA LYS A 300 3.25 24.32 -7.09
C LYS A 300 1.85 24.31 -7.70
N ARG A 301 1.73 24.29 -9.03
CA ARG A 301 0.44 24.19 -9.75
C ARG A 301 -0.33 22.93 -9.38
N ASN A 302 0.36 21.80 -9.22
CA ASN A 302 -0.25 20.58 -8.69
C ASN A 302 -0.82 20.81 -7.28
N ASP A 303 -0.03 21.40 -6.38
CA ASP A 303 -0.44 21.62 -5.00
C ASP A 303 -1.65 22.56 -4.89
N GLU A 304 -1.69 23.60 -5.72
CA GLU A 304 -2.83 24.53 -5.86
C GLU A 304 -4.11 23.79 -6.31
N LEU A 305 -4.02 22.93 -7.33
CA LEU A 305 -5.17 22.15 -7.81
C LEU A 305 -5.77 21.26 -6.72
N TRP A 306 -4.93 20.64 -5.89
CA TRP A 306 -5.39 19.77 -4.81
C TRP A 306 -5.98 20.55 -3.64
N LYS A 307 -5.43 21.73 -3.33
CA LYS A 307 -5.94 22.65 -2.30
C LYS A 307 -7.26 23.32 -2.69
N ASN A 308 -7.45 23.66 -3.97
CA ASN A 308 -8.65 24.36 -4.43
C ASN A 308 -9.90 23.45 -4.32
N ALA A 309 -10.88 23.86 -3.50
CA ALA A 309 -12.12 23.13 -3.26
C ALA A 309 -13.09 23.18 -4.46
N GLU A 310 -13.00 24.20 -5.31
CA GLU A 310 -13.91 24.45 -6.44
C GLU A 310 -13.64 23.52 -7.64
N VAL A 311 -12.44 22.93 -7.71
CA VAL A 311 -12.07 22.03 -8.81
C VAL A 311 -12.96 20.79 -8.78
N LYS A 312 -13.70 20.59 -9.88
CA LYS A 312 -14.67 19.50 -10.05
C LYS A 312 -14.06 18.12 -9.73
N TYR A 313 -14.78 17.31 -8.96
CA TYR A 313 -14.31 15.99 -8.47
C TYR A 313 -13.75 15.07 -9.57
N TYR A 314 -14.38 15.03 -10.75
CA TYR A 314 -13.94 14.15 -11.85
C TYR A 314 -12.55 14.54 -12.39
N VAL A 315 -12.17 15.82 -12.31
CA VAL A 315 -10.85 16.32 -12.72
C VAL A 315 -9.80 15.72 -11.80
N LYS A 316 -9.97 15.89 -10.48
CA LYS A 316 -9.12 15.29 -9.44
C LYS A 316 -9.07 13.76 -9.55
N LEU A 317 -10.19 13.09 -9.84
CA LEU A 317 -10.24 11.64 -9.99
C LEU A 317 -9.39 11.15 -11.16
N LYS A 318 -9.52 11.78 -12.34
CA LYS A 318 -8.72 11.44 -13.52
C LYS A 318 -7.24 11.76 -13.29
N GLU A 319 -6.92 12.87 -12.63
CA GLU A 319 -5.54 13.23 -12.28
C GLU A 319 -4.91 12.17 -11.36
N LYS A 320 -5.67 11.70 -10.36
CA LYS A 320 -5.28 10.59 -9.49
C LYS A 320 -4.97 9.31 -10.26
N GLN A 321 -5.73 9.00 -11.31
CA GLN A 321 -5.46 7.84 -12.17
C GLN A 321 -4.13 7.99 -12.92
N TYR A 322 -3.84 9.17 -13.47
CA TYR A 322 -2.55 9.44 -14.11
C TYR A 322 -1.41 9.38 -13.10
N GLY A 323 -1.55 9.99 -11.93
CA GLY A 323 -0.56 9.94 -10.85
C GLY A 323 -0.27 8.50 -10.39
N SER A 324 -1.28 7.65 -10.25
CA SER A 324 -1.10 6.23 -9.92
C SER A 324 -0.35 5.48 -11.01
N LEU A 325 -0.68 5.73 -12.28
CA LEU A 325 -0.01 5.11 -13.42
C LEU A 325 1.46 5.55 -13.51
N ALA A 326 1.71 6.85 -13.28
CA ALA A 326 3.02 7.47 -13.27
C ALA A 326 3.91 6.86 -12.17
N LYS A 327 3.39 6.71 -10.94
CA LYS A 327 4.11 6.04 -9.84
C LYS A 327 4.44 4.59 -10.17
N ARG A 328 3.49 3.83 -10.72
CA ARG A 328 3.71 2.44 -11.13
C ARG A 328 4.81 2.32 -12.20
N LEU A 329 4.73 3.16 -13.24
CA LEU A 329 5.75 3.22 -14.29
C LEU A 329 7.13 3.59 -13.72
N TRP A 330 7.18 4.57 -12.81
CA TRP A 330 8.41 5.02 -12.18
C TRP A 330 9.08 3.93 -11.35
N HIS A 331 8.32 3.16 -10.57
CA HIS A 331 8.85 2.02 -9.82
C HIS A 331 9.46 0.96 -10.75
N GLN A 332 8.78 0.62 -11.85
CA GLN A 332 9.31 -0.33 -12.84
C GLN A 332 10.58 0.19 -13.52
N LEU A 333 10.68 1.49 -13.78
CA LEU A 333 11.90 2.12 -14.31
C LEU A 333 13.03 2.12 -13.28
N LEU A 334 12.75 2.41 -12.01
CA LEU A 334 13.73 2.40 -10.92
C LEU A 334 14.34 1.01 -10.70
N GLU A 335 13.53 -0.05 -10.77
CA GLU A 335 14.03 -1.43 -10.69
C GLU A 335 15.05 -1.76 -11.79
N GLN A 336 14.86 -1.17 -12.98
CA GLN A 336 15.73 -1.36 -14.13
C GLN A 336 16.86 -0.31 -14.22
N LYS A 337 16.96 0.63 -13.26
CA LYS A 337 17.94 1.74 -13.25
C LYS A 337 19.40 1.29 -13.32
N LYS A 338 19.70 0.02 -13.00
CA LYS A 338 21.03 -0.57 -13.26
C LYS A 338 21.46 -0.45 -14.73
N ARG A 339 20.51 -0.30 -15.67
CA ARG A 339 20.76 -0.01 -17.08
C ARG A 339 20.72 1.51 -17.32
N LYS A 340 21.76 2.07 -17.97
CA LYS A 340 21.86 3.53 -18.26
C LYS A 340 20.71 4.06 -19.13
N TRP A 341 20.14 3.21 -19.98
CA TRP A 341 18.97 3.49 -20.83
C TRP A 341 18.02 2.30 -20.76
N ILE A 342 16.72 2.59 -20.68
CA ILE A 342 15.68 1.60 -20.43
C ILE A 342 14.68 1.60 -21.59
N ASN A 343 14.38 0.44 -22.18
CA ASN A 343 13.38 0.33 -23.25
C ASN A 343 11.96 0.40 -22.68
N LEU A 344 11.24 1.47 -23.04
CA LEU A 344 9.89 1.74 -22.56
C LEU A 344 8.86 0.73 -23.10
N ASN A 345 9.00 0.26 -24.34
CA ASN A 345 8.07 -0.69 -24.94
C ASN A 345 8.13 -2.06 -24.25
N LEU A 346 9.31 -2.48 -23.78
CA LEU A 346 9.44 -3.68 -22.95
C LEU A 346 8.71 -3.54 -21.62
N ILE A 347 8.84 -2.40 -20.94
CA ILE A 347 8.12 -2.12 -19.68
C ILE A 347 6.61 -2.03 -19.88
N ILE A 348 6.17 -1.42 -20.98
CA ILE A 348 4.74 -1.33 -21.33
C ILE A 348 4.16 -2.74 -21.52
N LYS A 349 4.88 -3.61 -22.25
CA LYS A 349 4.47 -5.00 -22.50
C LYS A 349 4.47 -5.82 -21.21
N SER A 350 5.58 -5.84 -20.47
CA SER A 350 5.71 -6.64 -19.23
C SER A 350 4.80 -6.15 -18.11
N GLY A 351 4.58 -4.83 -18.02
CA GLY A 351 3.73 -4.21 -17.02
C GLY A 351 2.24 -4.17 -17.38
N GLY A 352 1.84 -4.58 -18.59
CA GLY A 352 0.46 -4.44 -19.07
C GLY A 352 -0.05 -3.00 -19.00
N LEU A 353 0.81 -2.02 -19.28
CA LEU A 353 0.46 -0.60 -19.13
C LEU A 353 -0.20 -0.03 -20.40
N PRO A 354 -1.20 0.86 -20.28
CA PRO A 354 -1.82 1.51 -21.44
C PRO A 354 -0.85 2.46 -22.16
N LYS A 355 -0.34 2.04 -23.32
CA LYS A 355 0.66 2.75 -24.15
C LYS A 355 0.37 4.25 -24.32
N ARG A 356 -0.87 4.63 -24.69
CA ARG A 356 -1.26 6.03 -24.89
C ARG A 356 -1.09 6.91 -23.63
N ARG A 357 -1.46 6.39 -22.46
CA ARG A 357 -1.34 7.13 -21.19
C ARG A 357 0.11 7.19 -20.71
N VAL A 358 0.87 6.11 -20.89
CA VAL A 358 2.30 6.05 -20.59
C VAL A 358 3.08 7.07 -21.41
N LEU A 359 2.88 7.11 -22.72
CA LEU A 359 3.56 8.08 -23.59
C LEU A 359 3.24 9.52 -23.21
N ARG A 360 2.01 9.80 -22.76
CA ARG A 360 1.64 11.13 -22.24
C ARG A 360 2.46 11.50 -20.99
N ILE A 361 2.54 10.59 -20.02
CA ILE A 361 3.30 10.79 -18.78
C ILE A 361 4.78 11.00 -19.08
N VAL A 362 5.36 10.14 -19.92
CA VAL A 362 6.79 10.18 -20.27
C VAL A 362 7.14 11.46 -21.04
N ARG A 363 6.28 11.91 -21.96
CA ARG A 363 6.44 13.22 -22.63
C ARG A 363 6.45 14.37 -21.62
N ARG A 364 5.54 14.34 -20.65
CA ARG A 364 5.48 15.36 -19.58
C ARG A 364 6.75 15.34 -18.74
N TRP A 365 7.27 14.17 -18.40
CA TRP A 365 8.54 14.02 -17.68
C TRP A 365 9.73 14.57 -18.47
N ALA A 366 9.77 14.36 -19.79
CA ALA A 366 10.82 14.92 -20.64
C ALA A 366 10.74 16.44 -20.76
N GLU A 367 9.53 17.02 -20.91
CA GLU A 367 9.32 18.48 -20.90
C GLU A 367 9.84 19.15 -19.62
N LEU A 368 9.80 18.40 -18.50
CA LEU A 368 10.23 18.86 -17.18
C LEU A 368 11.62 18.34 -16.77
N LYS A 369 12.36 17.75 -17.72
CA LYS A 369 13.72 17.22 -17.52
C LYS A 369 13.87 16.16 -16.43
N ILE A 370 12.77 15.55 -15.98
CA ILE A 370 12.77 14.41 -15.05
C ILE A 370 13.39 13.17 -15.71
N VAL A 371 13.17 13.05 -17.01
CA VAL A 371 13.61 11.94 -17.85
C VAL A 371 14.22 12.47 -19.14
N SER A 372 15.23 11.77 -19.64
CA SER A 372 15.73 11.94 -21.01
C SER A 372 15.17 10.82 -21.90
N ILE A 373 14.70 11.16 -23.10
CA ILE A 373 14.15 10.20 -24.07
C ILE A 373 15.04 10.19 -25.31
N GLU A 374 15.37 9.01 -25.81
CA GLU A 374 16.01 8.79 -27.10
C GLU A 374 15.13 7.83 -27.93
N ASP A 375 15.03 8.10 -29.23
CA ASP A 375 14.32 7.23 -30.17
C ASP A 375 15.30 6.15 -30.67
N PHE A 376 14.87 4.89 -30.60
CA PHE A 376 15.55 3.76 -31.21
C PHE A 376 14.69 3.28 -32.38
N ALA A 377 15.16 3.54 -33.60
CA ALA A 377 14.58 2.95 -34.81
C ALA A 377 15.30 1.63 -35.08
N ASP A 378 14.59 0.51 -34.91
CA ASP A 378 15.10 -0.80 -35.31
C ASP A 378 14.75 -0.99 -36.80
N TYR A 379 15.72 -0.74 -37.68
CA TYR A 379 15.52 -0.76 -39.14
C TYR A 379 15.34 -2.18 -39.71
N ASN A 380 15.37 -3.22 -38.87
CA ASN A 380 15.46 -4.62 -39.30
C ASN A 380 14.13 -5.41 -39.30
N THR A 381 12.98 -4.76 -39.09
CA THR A 381 11.69 -5.43 -39.25
C THR A 381 10.71 -4.52 -39.96
N ASP A 382 9.94 -5.04 -40.92
CA ASP A 382 8.86 -4.36 -41.68
C ASP A 382 7.72 -3.77 -40.83
N ARG A 383 7.87 -3.78 -39.50
CA ARG A 383 7.01 -3.08 -38.55
C ARG A 383 7.75 -1.84 -38.09
N GLN A 384 7.43 -0.69 -38.71
CA GLN A 384 7.81 0.65 -38.25
C GLN A 384 7.25 0.92 -36.83
N GLY A 385 7.87 0.35 -35.82
CA GLY A 385 7.57 0.58 -34.42
C GLY A 385 8.62 1.51 -33.83
N TYR A 386 8.25 2.75 -33.50
CA TYR A 386 9.12 3.62 -32.71
C TYR A 386 9.31 3.01 -31.31
N ASP A 387 10.54 2.59 -31.01
CA ASP A 387 10.98 2.16 -29.68
C ASP A 387 11.58 3.35 -28.95
N TYR A 388 11.14 3.58 -27.70
CA TYR A 388 11.60 4.70 -26.88
C TYR A 388 12.54 4.21 -25.79
N LEU A 389 13.75 4.76 -25.74
CA LEU A 389 14.70 4.60 -24.65
C LEU A 389 14.55 5.74 -23.65
N VAL A 390 14.52 5.39 -22.38
CA VAL A 390 14.22 6.30 -21.26
C VAL A 390 15.37 6.23 -20.27
N LYS A 391 15.90 7.41 -19.88
CA LYS A 391 16.90 7.55 -18.82
C LYS A 391 16.35 8.45 -17.70
N LEU A 392 16.39 7.96 -16.47
CA LEU A 392 15.97 8.72 -15.29
C LEU A 392 17.02 9.75 -14.90
N ASN A 393 16.65 11.02 -14.77
CA ASN A 393 17.53 12.08 -14.31
C ASN A 393 17.34 12.40 -12.82
N LEU A 394 16.22 11.96 -12.23
CA LEU A 394 15.90 12.13 -10.81
C LEU A 394 15.72 10.77 -10.15
N ASP A 395 15.94 10.73 -8.84
CA ASP A 395 15.72 9.54 -8.01
C ASP A 395 14.29 9.46 -7.47
N VAL A 396 13.70 10.63 -7.23
CA VAL A 396 12.37 10.78 -6.65
C VAL A 396 11.44 11.41 -7.68
N LEU A 397 10.27 10.81 -7.87
CA LEU A 397 9.22 11.36 -8.73
C LEU A 397 8.38 12.39 -7.96
N PRO A 398 8.34 13.68 -8.37
CA PRO A 398 7.38 14.64 -7.83
C PRO A 398 5.95 14.36 -8.32
N ASN A 399 4.95 14.79 -7.55
CA ASN A 399 3.56 14.81 -7.99
C ASN A 399 3.39 15.93 -9.03
N LEU A 400 2.78 15.61 -10.16
CA LEU A 400 2.62 16.52 -11.30
C LEU A 400 1.21 16.42 -11.86
N LEU A 401 0.82 17.48 -12.58
CA LEU A 401 -0.37 17.48 -13.41
C LEU A 401 -0.05 16.89 -14.79
N TYR A 402 -0.80 15.83 -15.14
CA TYR A 402 -0.72 15.12 -16.41
C TYR A 402 -1.92 15.42 -17.32
N GLN A 403 -3.00 15.97 -16.78
CA GLN A 403 -4.04 16.57 -17.60
C GLN A 403 -3.53 17.83 -18.31
N GLN A 404 -4.01 18.00 -19.53
CA GLN A 404 -3.88 19.23 -20.29
C GLN A 404 -5.29 19.80 -20.42
N SER A 405 -5.42 21.12 -20.30
CA SER A 405 -6.67 21.78 -20.70
C SER A 405 -6.86 21.59 -22.21
N ARG A 406 -8.11 21.65 -22.68
CA ARG A 406 -8.41 21.54 -24.12
C ARG A 406 -7.67 22.62 -24.93
N GLU A 407 -7.59 23.83 -24.38
CA GLU A 407 -6.84 24.96 -24.91
C GLU A 407 -5.32 24.70 -24.94
N GLU A 408 -4.74 24.11 -23.89
CA GLU A 408 -3.32 23.73 -23.88
C GLU A 408 -3.00 22.67 -24.93
N PHE A 409 -3.94 21.75 -25.19
CA PHE A 409 -3.82 20.74 -26.24
C PHE A 409 -3.88 21.36 -27.64
N GLU A 410 -4.85 22.24 -27.89
CA GLU A 410 -5.05 22.94 -29.17
C GLU A 410 -3.90 23.93 -29.49
N ASN A 411 -3.30 24.55 -28.47
CA ASN A 411 -2.12 25.41 -28.63
C ASN A 411 -0.82 24.61 -28.86
N LYS A 412 -0.71 23.38 -28.33
CA LYS A 412 0.45 22.50 -28.56
C LYS A 412 0.39 21.80 -29.91
N THR A 413 -0.79 21.47 -30.45
CA THR A 413 -0.92 20.90 -31.81
C THR A 413 -0.48 21.88 -32.89
N LYS A 414 -0.59 23.20 -32.65
CA LYS A 414 0.01 24.25 -33.50
C LYS A 414 1.55 24.29 -33.45
N LYS A 415 2.19 23.76 -32.40
CA LYS A 415 3.67 23.68 -32.22
C LYS A 415 4.27 22.30 -32.55
N LYS A 416 3.70 21.56 -33.52
CA LYS A 416 4.13 20.20 -33.82
C LYS A 416 5.63 20.09 -34.21
N HIS A 417 6.29 19.09 -33.61
CA HIS A 417 7.55 18.43 -34.01
C HIS A 417 8.94 18.95 -33.58
N ARG A 418 9.11 19.87 -32.60
CA ARG A 418 10.47 20.38 -32.27
C ARG A 418 11.13 19.96 -30.94
N PHE A 419 10.52 19.14 -30.09
CA PHE A 419 11.03 18.95 -28.71
C PHE A 419 11.66 17.59 -28.36
N ILE A 420 11.83 16.68 -29.32
CA ILE A 420 12.70 15.51 -29.12
C ILE A 420 14.02 15.84 -29.81
N LYS A 421 15.09 16.09 -29.05
CA LYS A 421 16.44 16.15 -29.63
C LYS A 421 16.81 14.75 -30.08
N ILE A 422 16.70 14.52 -31.38
CA ILE A 422 17.10 13.30 -32.07
C ILE A 422 18.64 13.22 -31.97
N LYS A 423 19.16 12.31 -31.13
CA LYS A 423 20.53 11.82 -31.27
C LYS A 423 20.45 10.44 -31.90
N ILE A 424 20.55 10.38 -33.23
CA ILE A 424 20.74 9.11 -33.95
C ILE A 424 22.17 8.65 -33.66
N ARG A 425 22.33 7.53 -32.96
CA ARG A 425 23.56 6.74 -33.03
C ARG A 425 23.34 5.68 -34.10
N SER A 426 23.83 5.93 -35.31
CA SER A 426 24.05 4.85 -36.25
C SER A 426 25.09 3.91 -35.63
N LYS A 427 24.72 2.64 -35.42
CA LYS A 427 25.73 1.59 -35.35
C LYS A 427 26.26 1.44 -36.77
N ASN A 428 27.47 1.91 -37.04
CA ASN A 428 28.22 1.47 -38.20
C ASN A 428 28.45 -0.03 -38.04
N TYR A 429 27.53 -0.83 -38.58
CA TYR A 429 27.84 -2.22 -38.88
C TYR A 429 28.87 -2.15 -40.01
N GLY A 430 30.10 -2.53 -39.70
CA GLY A 430 31.21 -2.52 -40.64
C GLY A 430 30.80 -3.20 -41.94
N LYS A 431 30.97 -2.48 -43.05
CA LYS A 431 31.02 -3.09 -44.38
C LYS A 431 32.10 -4.17 -44.32
N LYS A 432 31.69 -5.44 -44.23
CA LYS A 432 32.55 -6.53 -44.70
C LYS A 432 32.67 -6.34 -46.21
N SER A 433 33.83 -5.88 -46.66
CA SER A 433 34.23 -5.98 -48.05
C SER A 433 34.29 -7.46 -48.41
N TYR A 434 33.39 -7.90 -49.28
CA TYR A 434 33.60 -9.13 -50.03
C TYR A 434 34.71 -8.83 -51.04
N ARG A 435 35.84 -9.52 -50.88
CA ARG A 435 36.73 -9.86 -51.99
C ARG A 435 36.39 -11.27 -52.41
#